data_AF-A0A432ELK5-F1
#
_entry.id   AF-A0A432ELK5-F1
#
_cell.length_a   1.000
_cell.length_b   1.000
_cell.length_c   1.000
_cell.angle_alpha   90.00
_cell.angle_beta   90.00
_cell.angle_gamma   90.00
#
_symmetry.space_group_name_H-M   'P 1'
#
loop_
_entity.id
_entity.type
_entity.pdbx_description
1 polymer ?
#
loop_
_entity_poly.entity_id
_entity_poly.type
_entity_poly.pdbx_seq_one_letter_code
_entity_poly.pdbx_strand_id
1 'polypeptide(L)' 'MSGQPFWKSKQLHEMTRDEWESLCDGCARCCQLCLEDEDTGEVVETGVVCRYLDRETARCGEYAQRTTLVPTCMTLT' A
#
# COMPACT_ATOMS: atom_id res chain seq x y z
N MET A 1 -28.68 -8.85 9.59
CA MET A 1 -28.55 -8.01 8.38
C MET A 1 -27.25 -7.26 8.48
N SER A 2 -26.22 -7.74 7.81
CA SER A 2 -24.91 -7.06 7.79
C SER A 2 -25.11 -5.70 7.12
N GLY A 3 -24.96 -4.62 7.88
CA GLY A 3 -24.98 -3.26 7.33
C GLY A 3 -23.94 -3.13 6.22
N GLN A 4 -24.14 -2.17 5.31
CA GLN A 4 -23.15 -1.91 4.26
C GLN A 4 -21.75 -1.69 4.87
N PRO A 5 -20.69 -2.27 4.29
CA PRO A 5 -19.33 -2.00 4.74
C PRO A 5 -19.00 -0.51 4.72
N PHE A 6 -18.26 -0.03 5.72
CA PHE A 6 -17.99 1.41 5.91
C PHE A 6 -17.33 2.05 4.68
N TRP A 7 -16.47 1.33 3.96
CA TRP A 7 -15.78 1.83 2.76
C TRP A 7 -16.71 2.01 1.55
N LYS A 8 -17.97 1.52 1.63
CA LYS A 8 -19.00 1.79 0.63
C LYS A 8 -19.85 3.01 0.96
N SER A 9 -19.80 3.52 2.19
CA SER A 9 -20.59 4.66 2.64
C SER A 9 -19.75 5.90 2.93
N LYS A 10 -18.49 5.74 3.35
CA LYS A 10 -17.53 6.83 3.56
C LYS A 10 -16.78 7.17 2.29
N GLN A 11 -16.49 8.45 2.10
CA GLN A 11 -15.53 8.93 1.12
C GLN A 11 -14.09 8.64 1.60
N LEU A 12 -13.15 8.54 0.66
CA LEU A 12 -11.75 8.22 0.95
C LEU A 12 -11.09 9.18 1.97
N HIS A 13 -11.45 10.46 1.96
CA HIS A 13 -10.92 11.47 2.89
C HIS A 13 -11.60 11.47 4.26
N GLU A 14 -12.73 10.76 4.42
CA GLU A 14 -13.46 10.62 5.70
C GLU A 14 -12.99 9.38 6.48
N MET A 15 -12.14 8.56 5.86
CA MET A 15 -11.59 7.35 6.45
C MET A 15 -10.41 7.70 7.36
N THR A 16 -10.45 7.18 8.58
CA THR A 16 -9.32 7.23 9.50
C THR A 16 -8.18 6.35 9.00
N ARG A 17 -6.97 6.56 9.51
CA ARG A 17 -5.83 5.70 9.20
C ARG A 17 -6.11 4.22 9.49
N ASP A 18 -6.70 3.91 10.65
CA ASP A 18 -7.01 2.53 11.01
C ASP A 18 -8.03 1.87 10.07
N GLU A 19 -9.01 2.65 9.61
CA GLU A 19 -9.98 2.19 8.60
C GLU A 19 -9.30 1.90 7.25
N TRP A 20 -8.39 2.78 6.82
CA TRP A 20 -7.57 2.55 5.62
C TRP A 20 -6.72 1.29 5.74
N GLU A 21 -6.00 1.13 6.85
CA GLU A 21 -5.14 -0.03 7.08
C GLU A 21 -5.96 -1.34 7.16
N SER A 22 -7.22 -1.28 7.62
CA SER A 22 -8.10 -2.45 7.67
C SER A 22 -8.53 -2.96 6.29
N LEU A 23 -8.40 -2.15 5.24
CA LEU A 23 -8.64 -2.55 3.86
C LEU A 23 -7.42 -3.25 3.21
N CYS A 24 -6.30 -3.37 3.92
CA CYS A 24 -5.10 -4.01 3.39
C CYS A 24 -5.29 -5.54 3.29
N ASP A 25 -5.28 -6.06 2.06
CA ASP A 25 -5.41 -7.49 1.78
C ASP A 25 -4.09 -8.29 1.91
N GLY A 26 -2.98 -7.65 2.30
CA GLY A 26 -1.67 -8.32 2.39
C GLY A 26 -1.14 -8.78 1.02
N CYS A 27 -1.37 -7.99 -0.03
CA CYS A 27 -0.99 -8.33 -1.40
C CYS A 27 0.43 -7.91 -1.81
N ALA A 28 1.21 -7.32 -0.89
CA ALA A 28 2.55 -6.76 -1.11
C ALA A 28 2.70 -5.67 -2.20
N ARG A 29 1.63 -5.22 -2.86
CA ARG A 29 1.71 -4.22 -3.94
C ARG A 29 2.37 -2.90 -3.51
N CYS A 30 2.12 -2.45 -2.28
CA CYS A 30 2.75 -1.24 -1.75
C CYS A 30 4.27 -1.37 -1.52
N CYS A 31 4.81 -2.59 -1.52
CA CYS A 31 6.24 -2.88 -1.36
C CYS A 31 6.96 -3.15 -2.68
N GLN A 32 6.23 -3.23 -3.80
CA GLN A 32 6.81 -3.40 -5.12
C GLN A 32 7.38 -2.08 -5.62
N LEU A 33 8.53 -2.16 -6.29
CA LEU A 33 9.06 -1.04 -7.05
C LEU A 33 8.29 -0.94 -8.37
N CYS A 34 7.58 0.15 -8.56
CA CYS A 34 6.95 0.47 -9.83
C CYS A 34 7.86 1.40 -10.63
N LEU A 35 7.87 1.22 -11.95
CA LEU A 35 8.55 2.11 -12.89
C LEU A 35 7.48 2.89 -13.63
N GLU A 36 7.67 4.20 -13.74
CA GLU A 36 6.82 5.08 -14.54
C GLU A 36 7.61 5.50 -15.77
N ASP A 37 7.01 5.35 -16.94
CA ASP A 37 7.56 5.83 -18.20
C ASP A 37 7.37 7.34 -18.31
N GLU A 38 8.47 8.07 -18.57
CA GLU A 38 8.48 9.54 -18.51
C GLU A 38 7.74 10.22 -19.68
N ASP A 39 7.58 9.55 -20.82
CA ASP A 39 6.92 10.10 -22.00
C ASP A 39 5.42 9.82 -22.01
N THR A 40 5.01 8.66 -21.47
CA THR A 40 3.63 8.16 -21.53
C THR A 40 2.90 8.19 -20.19
N GLY A 41 3.63 8.22 -19.07
CA GLY A 41 3.08 8.05 -17.72
C GLY A 41 2.59 6.63 -17.42
N GLU A 42 2.96 5.64 -18.25
CA GLU A 42 2.60 4.25 -17.99
C GLU A 42 3.35 3.73 -16.77
N VAL A 43 2.62 3.18 -15.80
CA VAL A 43 3.19 2.58 -14.60
C VAL A 43 3.24 1.06 -14.75
N VAL A 44 4.44 0.50 -14.72
CA VAL A 44 4.69 -0.94 -14.78
C VAL A 44 5.10 -1.46 -13.40
N GLU A 45 4.33 -2.43 -12.90
CA GLU A 45 4.68 -3.16 -11.67
C GLU A 45 5.84 -4.13 -11.95
N THR A 46 6.90 -4.06 -11.15
CA THR A 46 8.01 -5.01 -11.24
C THR A 46 7.89 -6.13 -10.20
N GLY A 47 8.60 -7.24 -10.43
CA GLY A 47 8.78 -8.30 -9.42
C GLY A 47 9.80 -7.94 -8.33
N VAL A 48 10.33 -6.71 -8.32
CA VAL A 48 11.34 -6.26 -7.37
C VAL A 48 10.66 -5.61 -6.18
N VAL A 49 11.06 -6.02 -4.98
CA VAL A 49 10.46 -5.58 -3.71
C VAL A 49 11.54 -5.01 -2.79
N CYS A 50 11.13 -4.18 -1.83
CA CYS A 50 12.07 -3.66 -0.84
C CYS A 50 12.57 -4.77 0.10
N ARG A 51 13.73 -4.52 0.74
CA ARG A 51 14.39 -5.48 1.67
C ARG A 51 13.57 -5.84 2.91
N TYR A 52 12.53 -5.06 3.23
CA TYR A 52 11.70 -5.19 4.43
C TYR A 52 10.37 -5.92 4.16
N LEU A 53 10.14 -6.38 2.93
CA LEU A 53 9.00 -7.24 2.65
C LEU A 53 9.26 -8.64 3.22
N ASP A 54 8.35 -9.11 4.07
CA ASP A 54 8.26 -10.53 4.38
C ASP A 54 7.56 -11.25 3.22
N ARG A 55 8.30 -12.16 2.57
CA ARG A 55 7.86 -12.88 1.38
C ARG A 55 6.93 -14.04 1.70
N GLU A 56 6.89 -14.50 2.95
CA GLU A 56 5.98 -15.58 3.36
C GLU A 56 4.58 -15.02 3.66
N THR A 57 4.53 -13.86 4.35
CA THR A 57 3.26 -13.24 4.74
C THR A 57 2.78 -12.17 3.78
N ALA A 58 3.60 -11.76 2.81
CA ALA A 58 3.35 -10.66 1.88
C ALA A 58 3.04 -9.31 2.58
N ARG A 59 3.64 -9.11 3.77
CA ARG A 59 3.48 -7.91 4.60
C ARG A 59 4.81 -7.20 4.80
N CYS A 60 4.76 -5.89 4.96
CA CYS A 60 5.94 -5.10 5.31
C CYS A 60 6.30 -5.34 6.77
N GLY A 61 7.52 -5.80 7.05
CA GLY A 61 8.03 -5.98 8.41
C GLY A 61 8.28 -4.66 9.14
N GLU A 62 8.47 -3.57 8.40
CA GLU A 62 8.80 -2.24 8.95
C GLU A 62 7.75 -1.18 8.58
N TYR A 63 6.47 -1.57 8.49
CA TYR A 63 5.40 -0.73 7.94
C TYR A 63 5.27 0.65 8.62
N ALA A 64 5.49 0.72 9.94
CA ALA A 64 5.40 1.95 10.72
C ALA A 64 6.57 2.92 10.45
N GLN A 65 7.75 2.41 10.07
CA GLN A 65 8.97 3.19 9.84
C GLN A 65 9.38 3.23 8.36
N ARG A 66 8.50 2.75 7.46
CA ARG A 66 8.83 2.48 6.05
C ARG A 66 9.39 3.70 5.30
N THR A 67 8.86 4.89 5.54
CA THR A 67 9.30 6.14 4.89
C THR A 67 10.60 6.67 5.47
N THR A 68 10.92 6.36 6.73
CA THR A 68 12.20 6.68 7.35
C THR A 68 13.31 5.78 6.83
N LEU A 69 13.03 4.47 6.72
CA LEU A 69 14.00 3.47 6.28
C LEU A 69 14.18 3.45 4.75
N VAL A 70 13.10 3.72 4.02
CA VAL A 70 13.07 3.77 2.55
C VAL A 70 12.39 5.09 2.17
N PRO A 71 13.15 6.17 1.93
CA PRO A 71 12.59 7.49 1.62
C PRO A 71 11.68 7.54 0.40
N THR A 72 11.84 6.57 -0.52
CA THR A 72 11.01 6.43 -1.73
C THR A 72 9.78 5.54 -1.53
N CYS A 73 9.50 5.09 -0.31
CA CYS A 73 8.36 4.22 -0.04
C CYS A 73 7.03 4.97 -0.20
N MET A 74 6.01 4.27 -0.71
CA MET A 74 4.69 4.84 -0.92
C MET A 74 4.00 5.20 0.40
N THR A 75 3.43 6.41 0.43
CA THR A 75 2.58 6.89 1.52
C THR A 75 1.12 6.67 1.10
N LEU A 76 0.37 5.91 1.90
CA LEU A 76 -1.00 5.49 1.58
C LEU A 76 -2.09 6.35 2.26
N THR A 77 -1.68 7.29 3.12
CA THR A 77 -2.56 8.14 3.95
C THR A 77 -1.94 9.51 4.17
#